data_AF-A0A2H0DYP8-F1
#
_entry.id   AF-A0A2H0DYP8-F1
#
_cell.length_a   1.000
_cell.length_b   1.000
_cell.length_c   1.000
_cell.angle_alpha   90.00
_cell.angle_beta   90.00
_cell.angle_gamma   90.00
#
_symmetry.space_group_name_H-M   'P 1'
#
loop_
_entity.id
_entity.type
_entity.pdbx_description
1 polymer ?
#
loop_
_entity_poly.entity_id
_entity_poly.type
_entity_poly.pdbx_seq_one_letter_code
_entity_poly.pdbx_strand_id
1 'polypeptide(L)'
;MYSQYFVESCIKKVIIVHIMKTSNIIFSILSLLIIGLIAYGAFFKDQEVKTETLKEVVRDESIGLSFSYKGGEDGYVMTTHIKDEYADSSFVKLYTLMQKEDYDFFQTQTEATEGPPSLGITIFANPEGLSADMWVDGNPSLSNTGLLVGEIDRDVVIGGVDALRYMIDGLYKTQMVVVSNGGYIYVVSGAFLDEDSDIYRDFGELIDSFEFISATDLETVGTKIDPRVVCESALMYMTFENGDDADMFVSECIDGKYPEVIDKYILENVSSHLFQKSKNLVSKGA
;
A
#
# COMPACT_ATOMS: atom_id res chain seq x y z
N MET A 1 -70.35 42.58 -53.50
CA MET A 1 -69.93 42.44 -52.09
C MET A 1 -69.64 40.99 -51.66
N TYR A 2 -70.18 39.95 -52.33
CA TYR A 2 -69.88 38.54 -51.99
C TYR A 2 -68.53 37.99 -52.50
N SER A 3 -67.87 38.66 -53.46
CA SER A 3 -66.62 38.15 -54.05
C SER A 3 -65.37 38.37 -53.20
N GLN A 4 -65.37 39.34 -52.28
CA GLN A 4 -64.20 39.67 -51.45
C GLN A 4 -64.02 38.68 -50.29
N TYR A 5 -65.12 38.21 -49.70
CA TYR A 5 -65.10 37.26 -48.58
C TYR A 5 -64.58 35.86 -48.97
N PHE A 6 -64.74 35.45 -50.22
CA PHE A 6 -64.29 34.13 -50.67
C PHE A 6 -62.77 34.05 -50.84
N VAL A 7 -62.14 35.16 -51.24
CA VAL A 7 -60.69 35.26 -51.46
C VAL A 7 -59.95 35.27 -50.11
N GLU A 8 -60.45 36.00 -49.10
CA GLU A 8 -59.84 35.99 -47.76
C GLU A 8 -59.89 34.62 -47.07
N SER A 9 -60.98 33.86 -47.27
CA SER A 9 -61.14 32.53 -46.67
C SER A 9 -60.18 31.50 -47.29
N CYS A 10 -59.94 31.56 -48.60
CA CYS A 10 -58.96 30.71 -49.27
C CYS A 10 -57.52 31.01 -48.86
N ILE A 11 -57.15 32.30 -48.75
CA ILE A 11 -55.79 32.70 -48.38
C ILE A 11 -55.45 32.26 -46.96
N LYS A 12 -56.38 32.39 -46.00
CA LYS A 12 -56.17 31.92 -44.61
C LYS A 12 -55.93 30.42 -44.54
N LYS A 13 -56.68 29.60 -45.29
CA LYS A 13 -56.48 28.14 -45.30
C LYS A 13 -55.13 27.74 -45.88
N VAL A 14 -54.68 28.39 -46.97
CA VAL A 14 -53.38 28.10 -47.58
C VAL A 14 -52.22 28.48 -46.64
N ILE A 15 -52.31 29.64 -45.98
CA ILE A 15 -51.29 30.09 -45.01
C ILE A 15 -51.22 29.16 -43.80
N ILE A 16 -52.36 28.75 -43.23
CA ILE A 16 -52.40 27.82 -42.09
C ILE A 16 -51.78 26.47 -42.46
N VAL A 17 -52.09 25.92 -43.63
CA VAL A 17 -51.50 24.65 -44.08
C VAL A 17 -49.99 24.77 -44.28
N HIS A 18 -49.50 25.91 -44.81
CA HIS A 18 -48.07 26.14 -44.96
C HIS A 18 -47.35 26.30 -43.61
N ILE A 19 -47.94 27.03 -42.66
CA ILE A 19 -47.41 27.20 -41.29
C ILE A 19 -47.38 25.88 -40.53
N MET A 20 -48.41 25.03 -40.68
CA MET A 20 -48.42 23.70 -40.08
C MET A 20 -47.35 22.78 -40.68
N LYS A 21 -47.07 22.90 -41.99
CA LYS A 21 -46.02 22.11 -42.65
C LYS A 21 -44.61 22.54 -42.23
N THR A 22 -44.35 23.84 -42.12
CA THR A 22 -43.04 24.35 -41.70
C THR A 22 -42.79 24.10 -40.21
N SER A 23 -43.82 24.15 -39.37
CA SER A 23 -43.72 23.80 -37.94
C SER A 23 -43.23 22.37 -37.71
N ASN A 24 -43.79 21.38 -38.42
CA ASN A 24 -43.39 19.97 -38.28
C ASN A 24 -41.91 19.71 -38.67
N ILE A 25 -41.39 20.46 -39.65
CA ILE A 25 -39.99 20.34 -40.08
C ILE A 25 -39.06 20.88 -38.99
N ILE A 26 -39.40 22.03 -38.38
CA ILE A 26 -38.60 22.64 -37.30
C ILE A 26 -38.55 21.73 -36.07
N PHE A 27 -39.68 21.16 -35.65
CA PHE A 27 -39.72 20.23 -34.52
C PHE A 27 -38.88 18.96 -34.77
N SER A 28 -38.89 18.44 -35.99
CA SER A 28 -38.10 17.25 -36.35
C SER A 28 -36.60 17.54 -36.25
N ILE A 29 -36.15 18.69 -36.76
CA ILE A 29 -34.74 19.11 -36.70
C ILE A 29 -34.29 19.32 -35.24
N LEU A 30 -35.13 19.96 -34.42
CA LEU A 30 -34.81 20.19 -33.00
C LEU A 30 -34.69 18.86 -32.23
N SER A 31 -35.56 17.89 -32.50
CA SER A 31 -35.49 16.57 -31.86
C SER A 31 -34.20 15.82 -32.21
N LEU A 32 -33.75 15.90 -33.46
CA LEU A 32 -32.50 15.26 -33.92
C LEU A 32 -31.27 15.90 -33.27
N LEU A 33 -31.27 17.24 -33.09
CA LEU A 33 -30.19 17.93 -32.38
C LEU A 33 -30.10 17.53 -30.91
N ILE A 34 -31.23 17.40 -30.23
CA ILE A 34 -31.27 16.98 -28.82
C ILE A 34 -30.79 15.52 -28.69
N ILE A 35 -31.25 14.62 -29.55
CA ILE A 35 -30.80 13.22 -29.57
C ILE A 35 -29.30 13.15 -29.87
N GLY A 36 -28.81 13.96 -30.81
CA GLY A 36 -27.39 14.05 -31.14
C GLY A 36 -26.55 14.54 -29.96
N LEU A 37 -27.01 15.54 -29.21
CA LEU A 37 -26.31 16.05 -28.01
C LEU A 37 -26.28 15.01 -26.88
N ILE A 38 -27.39 14.29 -26.67
CA ILE A 38 -27.44 13.21 -25.66
C ILE A 38 -26.52 12.06 -26.06
N ALA A 39 -26.55 11.64 -27.33
CA ALA A 39 -25.68 10.58 -27.83
C ALA A 39 -24.20 10.99 -27.79
N TYR A 40 -23.88 12.25 -28.09
CA TYR A 40 -22.53 12.80 -27.95
C TYR A 40 -22.07 12.79 -26.50
N GLY A 41 -22.88 13.30 -25.56
CA GLY A 41 -22.56 13.26 -24.13
C GLY A 41 -22.35 11.83 -23.61
N ALA A 42 -23.17 10.87 -24.06
CA ALA A 42 -23.01 9.46 -23.71
C ALA A 42 -21.73 8.85 -24.31
N PHE A 43 -21.39 9.18 -25.56
CA PHE A 43 -20.20 8.65 -26.22
C PHE A 43 -18.89 9.13 -25.58
N PHE A 44 -18.84 10.37 -25.10
CA PHE A 44 -17.65 10.91 -24.43
C PHE A 44 -17.55 10.56 -22.94
N LYS A 45 -18.64 10.14 -22.30
CA LYS A 45 -18.61 9.66 -20.92
C LYS A 45 -17.85 8.34 -20.77
N ASP A 46 -17.78 7.52 -21.82
CA ASP A 46 -17.07 6.23 -21.81
C ASP A 46 -15.59 6.35 -22.23
N GLN A 47 -15.11 7.56 -22.57
CA GLN A 47 -13.70 7.82 -22.91
C GLN A 47 -12.91 8.35 -21.70
N GLU A 48 -13.30 7.98 -20.47
CA GLU A 48 -12.34 8.02 -19.36
C GLU A 48 -11.20 7.09 -19.76
N VAL A 49 -10.08 7.71 -20.18
CA VAL A 49 -8.82 7.02 -20.37
C VAL A 49 -8.56 6.30 -19.07
N LYS A 50 -8.71 4.98 -19.10
CA LYS A 50 -8.44 4.12 -17.96
C LYS A 50 -6.93 4.17 -17.78
N THR A 51 -6.44 5.20 -17.11
CA THR A 51 -5.04 5.35 -16.74
C THR A 51 -4.72 4.09 -15.96
N GLU A 52 -3.96 3.19 -16.59
CA GLU A 52 -3.60 1.93 -16.00
C GLU A 52 -2.81 2.27 -14.74
N THR A 53 -3.42 1.98 -13.59
CA THR A 53 -2.85 2.34 -12.30
C THR A 53 -1.55 1.56 -12.13
N LEU A 54 -0.42 2.28 -12.15
CA LEU A 54 0.89 1.67 -11.99
C LEU A 54 0.95 1.07 -10.58
N LYS A 55 1.13 -0.26 -10.48
CA LYS A 55 1.38 -0.92 -9.20
C LYS A 55 2.89 -1.09 -9.02
N GLU A 56 3.41 -0.49 -7.96
CA GLU A 56 4.80 -0.69 -7.53
C GLU A 56 4.83 -1.83 -6.51
N VAL A 57 5.80 -2.73 -6.66
CA VAL A 57 5.98 -3.89 -5.77
C VAL A 57 7.24 -3.70 -4.96
N VAL A 58 7.10 -3.78 -3.65
CA VAL A 58 8.19 -3.75 -2.68
C VAL A 58 8.39 -5.15 -2.16
N ARG A 59 9.60 -5.67 -2.31
CA ARG A 59 10.02 -6.95 -1.72
C ARG A 59 11.22 -6.69 -0.82
N ASP A 60 11.04 -6.85 0.48
CA ASP A 60 12.09 -6.67 1.47
C ASP A 60 12.35 -7.98 2.23
N GLU A 61 13.40 -8.68 1.78
CA GLU A 61 13.79 -9.97 2.33
C GLU A 61 14.38 -9.85 3.75
N SER A 62 14.93 -8.67 4.10
CA SER A 62 15.52 -8.42 5.43
C SER A 62 14.50 -8.41 6.55
N ILE A 63 13.25 -8.08 6.23
CA ILE A 63 12.11 -8.10 7.16
C ILE A 63 11.05 -9.13 6.73
N GLY A 64 11.35 -9.99 5.76
CA GLY A 64 10.45 -11.07 5.33
C GLY A 64 9.07 -10.62 4.82
N LEU A 65 8.98 -9.46 4.15
CA LEU A 65 7.71 -8.88 3.69
C LEU A 65 7.77 -8.46 2.23
N SER A 66 6.70 -8.75 1.49
CA SER A 66 6.42 -8.20 0.17
C SER A 66 5.04 -7.55 0.16
N PHE A 67 4.89 -6.43 -0.53
CA PHE A 67 3.60 -5.75 -0.70
C PHE A 67 3.61 -4.93 -1.99
N SER A 68 2.45 -4.44 -2.40
CA SER A 68 2.31 -3.53 -3.53
C SER A 68 1.51 -2.29 -3.17
N TYR A 69 1.80 -1.18 -3.82
CA TYR A 69 1.03 0.05 -3.67
C TYR A 69 0.83 0.75 -5.01
N LYS A 70 -0.12 1.68 -5.04
CA LYS A 70 -0.41 2.52 -6.21
C LYS A 70 0.71 3.54 -6.41
N GLY A 71 1.54 3.36 -7.44
CA GLY A 71 2.55 4.34 -7.85
C GLY A 71 2.05 5.27 -8.97
N GLY A 72 2.97 6.05 -9.55
CA GLY A 72 2.68 6.96 -10.67
C GLY A 72 2.24 8.37 -10.26
N GLU A 73 1.73 9.15 -11.23
CA GLU A 73 1.38 10.57 -11.04
C GLU A 73 0.24 10.76 -10.04
N ASP A 74 -0.79 9.90 -10.08
CA ASP A 74 -1.94 9.93 -9.17
C ASP A 74 -1.79 8.93 -7.99
N GLY A 75 -0.56 8.51 -7.70
CA GLY A 75 -0.25 7.47 -6.71
C GLY A 75 0.46 8.00 -5.46
N TYR A 76 1.20 7.11 -4.81
CA TYR A 76 1.94 7.39 -3.60
C TYR A 76 3.44 7.53 -3.89
N VAL A 77 4.08 8.42 -3.14
CA VAL A 77 5.52 8.47 -2.98
C VAL A 77 5.87 7.71 -1.70
N MET A 78 6.74 6.71 -1.82
CA MET A 78 7.24 5.96 -0.67
C MET A 78 8.54 6.57 -0.13
N THR A 79 8.57 6.86 1.17
CA THR A 79 9.81 7.13 1.91
C THR A 79 10.12 5.99 2.87
N THR A 80 11.39 5.82 3.21
CA THR A 80 11.85 4.78 4.13
C THR A 80 12.72 5.39 5.21
N HIS A 81 12.43 5.06 6.47
CA HIS A 81 13.21 5.46 7.62
C HIS A 81 13.75 4.24 8.35
N ILE A 82 15.00 4.31 8.80
CA ILE A 82 15.70 3.23 9.51
C ILE A 82 16.16 3.72 10.89
N LYS A 83 16.63 2.77 11.71
CA LYS A 83 16.84 2.87 13.16
C LYS A 83 17.56 4.11 13.70
N ASP A 84 18.42 4.76 12.92
CA ASP A 84 19.21 5.90 13.39
C ASP A 84 18.35 7.13 13.75
N GLU A 85 17.08 7.16 13.36
CA GLU A 85 16.17 8.31 13.55
C GLU A 85 15.16 8.16 14.71
N TYR A 86 15.04 6.99 15.35
CA TYR A 86 13.99 6.72 16.34
C TYR A 86 14.50 6.31 17.72
N ALA A 87 13.75 6.67 18.76
CA ALA A 87 14.11 6.44 20.15
C ALA A 87 13.91 4.99 20.64
N ASP A 88 13.03 4.21 19.99
CA ASP A 88 12.71 2.85 20.45
C ASP A 88 13.73 1.83 19.96
N SER A 89 14.33 1.09 20.90
CA SER A 89 15.37 0.10 20.59
C SER A 89 14.90 -1.07 19.73
N SER A 90 13.58 -1.36 19.74
CA SER A 90 12.95 -2.41 18.96
C SER A 90 12.56 -1.94 17.56
N PHE A 91 12.54 -0.64 17.28
CA PHE A 91 12.24 -0.14 15.94
C PHE A 91 13.28 -0.64 14.92
N VAL A 92 12.78 -1.13 13.79
CA VAL A 92 13.59 -1.69 12.70
C VAL A 92 13.53 -0.76 11.48
N LYS A 93 12.31 -0.46 11.02
CA LYS A 93 12.08 0.24 9.75
C LYS A 93 10.67 0.83 9.70
N LEU A 94 10.51 1.91 8.96
CA LEU A 94 9.21 2.50 8.61
C LEU A 94 9.16 2.75 7.10
N TYR A 95 8.08 2.29 6.46
CA TYR A 95 7.66 2.78 5.15
C TYR A 95 6.51 3.76 5.32
N THR A 96 6.63 4.93 4.72
CA THR A 96 5.56 5.92 4.67
C THR A 96 5.16 6.12 3.22
N LEU A 97 3.88 5.97 2.93
CA LEU A 97 3.27 6.21 1.62
C LEU A 97 2.39 7.45 1.72
N MET A 98 2.82 8.52 1.06
CA MET A 98 2.08 9.78 1.00
C MET A 98 1.59 9.99 -0.42
N GLN A 99 0.36 10.48 -0.61
CA GLN A 99 -0.13 10.82 -1.95
C GLN A 99 0.84 11.80 -2.61
N LYS A 100 1.09 11.62 -3.90
CA LYS A 100 2.14 12.36 -4.60
C LYS A 100 1.92 13.88 -4.57
N GLU A 101 0.67 14.32 -4.78
CA GLU A 101 0.31 15.74 -4.69
C GLU A 101 0.65 16.32 -3.30
N ASP A 102 0.27 15.60 -2.24
CA ASP A 102 0.53 16.00 -0.87
C ASP A 102 2.03 16.00 -0.54
N TYR A 103 2.78 15.00 -1.02
CA TYR A 103 4.23 14.93 -0.87
C TYR A 103 4.90 16.11 -1.55
N ASP A 104 4.57 16.36 -2.82
CA ASP A 104 5.13 17.46 -3.59
C ASP A 104 4.79 18.81 -2.94
N PHE A 105 3.56 18.97 -2.42
CA PHE A 105 3.17 20.15 -1.64
C PHE A 105 4.04 20.29 -0.38
N PHE A 106 4.21 19.22 0.40
CA PHE A 106 4.94 19.24 1.67
C PHE A 106 6.43 19.57 1.47
N GLN A 107 7.05 19.08 0.40
CA GLN A 107 8.46 19.40 0.05
C GLN A 107 8.68 20.90 -0.25
N THR A 108 7.64 21.63 -0.63
CA THR A 108 7.73 23.07 -0.90
C THR A 108 7.48 23.95 0.33
N GLN A 109 7.01 23.38 1.43
CA GLN A 109 6.71 24.14 2.65
C GLN A 109 7.99 24.51 3.40
N THR A 110 8.12 25.78 3.76
CA THR A 110 9.21 26.29 4.61
C THR A 110 8.81 26.46 6.06
N GLU A 111 7.50 26.46 6.34
CA GLU A 111 6.95 26.57 7.68
C GLU A 111 6.51 25.20 8.20
N ALA A 112 6.59 25.01 9.51
CA ALA A 112 6.10 23.78 10.14
C ALA A 112 4.58 23.70 9.97
N THR A 113 4.13 22.70 9.23
CA THR A 113 2.71 22.42 8.99
C THR A 113 2.38 21.00 9.44
N GLU A 114 1.10 20.76 9.67
CA GLU A 114 0.60 19.42 9.94
C GLU A 114 0.78 18.54 8.69
N GLY A 115 1.30 17.33 8.88
CA GLY A 115 1.50 16.39 7.78
C GLY A 115 0.16 15.81 7.30
N PRO A 116 -0.01 15.55 5.99
CA PRO A 116 -1.22 14.99 5.42
C PRO A 116 -1.46 13.55 5.93
N PRO A 117 -2.69 13.03 5.82
CA PRO A 117 -2.97 11.61 6.00
C PRO A 117 -2.07 10.75 5.10
N SER A 118 -1.58 9.63 5.64
CA SER A 118 -0.65 8.73 4.95
C SER A 118 -0.89 7.28 5.35
N LEU A 119 -0.34 6.35 4.55
CA LEU A 119 -0.23 4.95 4.93
C LEU A 119 1.16 4.70 5.51
N GLY A 120 1.23 3.92 6.58
CA GLY A 120 2.46 3.63 7.29
C GLY A 120 2.60 2.12 7.53
N ILE A 121 3.81 1.59 7.35
CA ILE A 121 4.17 0.24 7.74
C ILE A 121 5.36 0.36 8.68
N THR A 122 5.10 0.27 9.99
CA THR A 122 6.13 0.33 11.03
C THR A 122 6.51 -1.08 11.46
N ILE A 123 7.81 -1.38 11.47
CA ILE A 123 8.33 -2.71 11.79
C ILE A 123 9.12 -2.63 13.09
N PHE A 124 8.78 -3.50 14.03
CA PHE A 124 9.47 -3.69 15.30
C PHE A 124 10.05 -5.11 15.40
N ALA A 125 11.20 -5.24 16.03
CA ALA A 125 11.78 -6.54 16.38
C ALA A 125 10.92 -7.22 17.45
N ASN A 126 10.71 -8.52 17.31
CA ASN A 126 9.92 -9.35 18.23
C ASN A 126 10.73 -10.57 18.70
N PRO A 127 11.85 -10.36 19.43
CA PRO A 127 12.75 -11.45 19.84
C PRO A 127 12.08 -12.44 20.81
N GLU A 128 11.08 -11.98 21.54
CA GLU A 128 10.31 -12.80 22.49
C GLU A 128 9.32 -13.74 21.76
N GLY A 129 8.97 -13.40 20.52
CA GLY A 129 7.99 -14.14 19.72
C GLY A 129 6.57 -13.96 20.26
N LEU A 130 6.22 -12.74 20.66
CA LEU A 130 4.87 -12.39 21.10
C LEU A 130 3.89 -12.53 19.93
N SER A 131 2.66 -12.96 20.21
CA SER A 131 1.56 -12.82 19.25
C SER A 131 1.22 -11.34 19.04
N ALA A 132 0.51 -11.02 17.96
CA ALA A 132 0.06 -9.64 17.70
C ALA A 132 -0.77 -9.09 18.88
N ASP A 133 -1.69 -9.90 19.42
CA ASP A 133 -2.52 -9.54 20.57
C ASP A 133 -1.71 -9.24 21.83
N MET A 134 -0.80 -10.15 22.21
CA MET A 134 0.08 -9.95 23.35
C MET A 134 0.96 -8.71 23.20
N TRP A 135 1.44 -8.44 21.98
CA TRP A 135 2.27 -7.26 21.72
C TRP A 135 1.45 -5.97 21.79
N VAL A 136 0.25 -5.94 21.21
CA VAL A 136 -0.64 -4.77 21.22
C VAL A 136 -1.03 -4.38 22.65
N ASP A 137 -1.38 -5.35 23.49
CA ASP A 137 -1.71 -5.15 24.89
C ASP A 137 -0.49 -4.73 25.72
N GLY A 138 0.70 -5.27 25.40
CA GLY A 138 1.95 -4.96 26.08
C GLY A 138 2.58 -3.62 25.69
N ASN A 139 2.21 -3.03 24.55
CA ASN A 139 2.85 -1.83 23.99
C ASN A 139 1.85 -0.72 23.62
N PRO A 140 1.00 -0.25 24.56
CA PRO A 140 -0.10 0.67 24.27
C PRO A 140 0.34 2.01 23.64
N SER A 141 1.56 2.47 23.90
CA SER A 141 2.11 3.69 23.31
C SER A 141 2.53 3.52 21.85
N LEU A 142 2.88 2.30 21.43
CA LEU A 142 3.27 2.00 20.04
C LEU A 142 2.06 1.53 19.22
N SER A 143 1.15 0.79 19.84
CA SER A 143 -0.10 0.33 19.24
C SER A 143 -1.21 1.39 19.26
N ASN A 144 -1.01 2.50 19.97
CA ASN A 144 -1.99 3.58 20.14
C ASN A 144 -3.35 3.13 20.68
N THR A 145 -3.40 2.05 21.48
CA THR A 145 -4.67 1.51 22.00
C THR A 145 -5.39 2.47 22.96
N GLY A 146 -4.70 3.48 23.49
CA GLY A 146 -5.33 4.55 24.26
C GLY A 146 -6.31 5.43 23.45
N LEU A 147 -6.29 5.34 22.13
CA LEU A 147 -7.14 6.10 21.20
C LEU A 147 -8.19 5.23 20.49
N LEU A 148 -8.44 4.01 20.98
CA LEU A 148 -9.36 3.05 20.36
C LEU A 148 -10.77 3.62 20.16
N VAL A 149 -11.33 3.33 18.99
CA VAL A 149 -12.74 3.50 18.68
C VAL A 149 -13.34 2.13 18.36
N GLY A 150 -14.24 1.67 19.22
CA GLY A 150 -14.86 0.34 19.11
C GLY A 150 -14.01 -0.76 19.72
N GLU A 151 -14.17 -1.97 19.21
CA GLU A 151 -13.46 -3.18 19.67
C GLU A 151 -12.33 -3.55 18.70
N ILE A 152 -11.33 -4.26 19.22
CA ILE A 152 -10.27 -4.86 18.39
C ILE A 152 -10.80 -6.16 17.81
N ASP A 153 -10.83 -6.26 16.47
CA ASP A 153 -11.10 -7.49 15.75
C ASP A 153 -9.85 -8.38 15.78
N ARG A 154 -9.99 -9.57 16.37
CA ARG A 154 -8.92 -10.54 16.60
C ARG A 154 -8.98 -11.74 15.65
N ASP A 155 -10.01 -11.81 14.82
CA ASP A 155 -10.27 -12.93 13.93
C ASP A 155 -9.92 -12.56 12.48
N VAL A 156 -8.82 -11.82 12.29
CA VAL A 156 -8.37 -11.33 10.98
C VAL A 156 -7.17 -12.14 10.52
N VAL A 157 -7.11 -12.45 9.23
CA VAL A 157 -5.97 -13.12 8.59
C VAL A 157 -5.46 -12.26 7.44
N ILE A 158 -4.18 -11.89 7.48
CA ILE A 158 -3.50 -11.08 6.46
C ILE A 158 -2.31 -11.88 5.93
N GLY A 159 -2.19 -12.04 4.61
CA GLY A 159 -1.09 -12.82 4.01
C GLY A 159 -0.99 -14.26 4.53
N GLY A 160 -2.10 -14.84 4.99
CA GLY A 160 -2.15 -16.17 5.61
C GLY A 160 -1.69 -16.24 7.07
N VAL A 161 -1.46 -15.09 7.73
CA VAL A 161 -1.03 -14.99 9.13
C VAL A 161 -2.11 -14.32 9.97
N ASP A 162 -2.31 -14.82 11.19
CA ASP A 162 -3.24 -14.24 12.17
C ASP A 162 -2.83 -12.79 12.50
N ALA A 163 -3.80 -11.91 12.52
CA ALA A 163 -3.64 -10.47 12.66
C ALA A 163 -4.71 -9.86 13.55
N LEU A 164 -4.44 -8.63 14.00
CA LEU A 164 -5.43 -7.77 14.64
C LEU A 164 -5.82 -6.63 13.71
N ARG A 165 -7.07 -6.19 13.78
CA ARG A 165 -7.54 -4.97 13.12
C ARG A 165 -8.35 -4.12 14.10
N TYR A 166 -8.09 -2.82 14.12
CA TYR A 166 -8.84 -1.90 14.96
C TYR A 166 -8.81 -0.49 14.41
N MET A 167 -9.68 0.37 14.95
CA MET A 167 -9.75 1.79 14.62
C MET A 167 -9.26 2.61 15.79
N ILE A 168 -8.53 3.68 15.50
CA ILE A 168 -8.20 4.72 16.48
C ILE A 168 -8.63 6.09 15.94
N ASP A 169 -8.88 7.02 16.86
CA ASP A 169 -9.23 8.41 16.54
C ASP A 169 -8.31 9.36 17.29
N GLY A 170 -7.33 9.91 16.56
CA GLY A 170 -6.31 10.82 17.07
C GLY A 170 -6.37 12.14 16.32
N LEU A 171 -5.28 12.48 15.62
CA LEU A 171 -5.27 13.61 14.69
C LEU A 171 -6.12 13.32 13.45
N TYR A 172 -5.98 12.09 12.93
CA TYR A 172 -6.81 11.51 11.89
C TYR A 172 -7.45 10.23 12.41
N LYS A 173 -8.61 9.89 11.86
CA LYS A 173 -9.11 8.52 11.98
C LYS A 173 -8.11 7.60 11.30
N THR A 174 -7.74 6.53 11.97
CA THR A 174 -6.69 5.64 11.49
C THR A 174 -7.12 4.19 11.65
N GLN A 175 -7.10 3.46 10.55
CA GLN A 175 -7.25 2.01 10.59
C GLN A 175 -5.90 1.37 10.88
N MET A 176 -5.86 0.51 11.90
CA MET A 176 -4.66 -0.18 12.35
C MET A 176 -4.80 -1.67 12.03
N VAL A 177 -3.73 -2.25 11.49
CA VAL A 177 -3.57 -3.70 11.35
C VAL A 177 -2.24 -4.08 11.99
N VAL A 178 -2.24 -5.10 12.85
CA VAL A 178 -1.02 -5.58 13.51
C VAL A 178 -0.82 -7.06 13.22
N VAL A 179 0.35 -7.41 12.69
CA VAL A 179 0.71 -8.79 12.35
C VAL A 179 2.01 -9.18 13.07
N SER A 180 2.08 -10.41 13.57
CA SER A 180 3.31 -11.00 14.12
C SER A 180 3.79 -12.11 13.20
N ASN A 181 4.94 -11.91 12.54
CA ASN A 181 5.51 -12.91 11.63
C ASN A 181 7.03 -12.79 11.56
N GLY A 182 7.73 -13.91 11.36
CA GLY A 182 9.18 -13.90 11.07
C GLY A 182 10.08 -13.30 12.16
N GLY A 183 9.61 -13.18 13.40
CA GLY A 183 10.35 -12.50 14.47
C GLY A 183 10.19 -10.97 14.48
N TYR A 184 9.19 -10.45 13.78
CA TYR A 184 8.82 -9.03 13.73
C TYR A 184 7.36 -8.82 14.11
N ILE A 185 7.06 -7.57 14.50
CA ILE A 185 5.71 -7.01 14.52
C ILE A 185 5.62 -5.98 13.40
N TYR A 186 4.57 -6.09 12.59
CA TYR A 186 4.23 -5.12 11.56
C TYR A 186 3.00 -4.37 12.03
N VAL A 187 3.15 -3.08 12.32
CA VAL A 187 2.07 -2.16 12.63
C VAL A 187 1.78 -1.34 11.38
N VAL A 188 0.66 -1.65 10.72
CA VAL A 188 0.23 -1.01 9.49
C VAL A 188 -0.89 -0.03 9.82
N SER A 189 -0.73 1.22 9.42
CA SER A 189 -1.67 2.31 9.72
C SER A 189 -2.13 2.98 8.44
N GLY A 190 -3.43 3.16 8.27
CA GLY A 190 -4.02 3.96 7.19
C GLY A 190 -4.76 5.14 7.80
N ALA A 191 -4.15 6.32 7.79
CA ALA A 191 -4.79 7.54 8.27
C ALA A 191 -5.67 8.14 7.18
N PHE A 192 -6.88 8.56 7.52
CA PHE A 192 -7.85 9.12 6.58
C PHE A 192 -8.76 10.16 7.25
N LEU A 193 -9.33 11.03 6.42
CA LEU A 193 -10.32 12.02 6.85
C LEU A 193 -11.75 11.49 6.71
N ASP A 194 -12.01 10.75 5.64
CA ASP A 194 -13.32 10.21 5.28
C ASP A 194 -13.19 8.76 4.80
N GLU A 195 -14.16 7.91 5.10
CA GLU A 195 -14.18 6.50 4.68
C GLU A 195 -14.44 6.37 3.17
N ASP A 196 -14.98 7.39 2.51
CA ASP A 196 -15.13 7.45 1.05
C ASP A 196 -13.85 7.93 0.34
N SER A 197 -12.77 8.25 1.08
CA SER A 197 -11.52 8.72 0.50
C SER A 197 -10.72 7.63 -0.21
N ASP A 198 -9.92 8.04 -1.21
CA ASP A 198 -9.05 7.11 -1.94
C ASP A 198 -8.05 6.41 -1.02
N ILE A 199 -7.48 7.13 -0.06
CA ILE A 199 -6.54 6.55 0.91
C ILE A 199 -7.15 5.46 1.80
N TYR A 200 -8.44 5.60 2.16
CA TYR A 200 -9.14 4.55 2.90
C TYR A 200 -9.28 3.26 2.08
N ARG A 201 -9.69 3.39 0.81
CA ARG A 201 -9.80 2.25 -0.11
C ARG A 201 -8.44 1.63 -0.42
N ASP A 202 -7.44 2.46 -0.69
CA ASP A 202 -6.09 2.04 -1.05
C ASP A 202 -5.37 1.36 0.13
N PHE A 203 -5.70 1.70 1.39
CA PHE A 203 -5.24 0.95 2.56
C PHE A 203 -5.71 -0.51 2.52
N GLY A 204 -6.97 -0.76 2.13
CA GLY A 204 -7.48 -2.11 1.93
C GLY A 204 -6.68 -2.87 0.87
N GLU A 205 -6.43 -2.25 -0.28
CA GLU A 205 -5.62 -2.87 -1.36
C GLU A 205 -4.17 -3.13 -0.94
N LEU A 206 -3.58 -2.22 -0.16
CA LEU A 206 -2.23 -2.40 0.40
C LEU A 206 -2.19 -3.65 1.29
N ILE A 207 -3.13 -3.76 2.24
CA ILE A 207 -3.22 -4.89 3.17
C ILE A 207 -3.46 -6.21 2.43
N ASP A 208 -4.32 -6.22 1.42
CA ASP A 208 -4.61 -7.43 0.61
C ASP A 208 -3.41 -7.91 -0.21
N SER A 209 -2.43 -7.03 -0.45
CA SER A 209 -1.21 -7.36 -1.19
C SER A 209 -0.07 -7.92 -0.34
N PHE A 210 -0.25 -7.99 0.99
CA PHE A 210 0.81 -8.46 1.89
C PHE A 210 1.10 -9.95 1.66
N GLU A 211 2.35 -10.24 1.35
CA GLU A 211 2.90 -11.58 1.29
C GLU A 211 4.09 -11.69 2.24
N PHE A 212 4.02 -12.65 3.16
CA PHE A 212 5.12 -12.93 4.07
C PHE A 212 6.09 -13.91 3.42
N ILE A 213 7.34 -13.49 3.28
CA ILE A 213 8.39 -14.30 2.68
C ILE A 213 8.82 -15.30 3.75
N SER A 214 8.45 -16.57 3.58
CA SER A 214 8.81 -17.59 4.56
C SER A 214 10.29 -17.94 4.46
N ALA A 215 10.89 -18.35 5.58
CA ALA A 215 12.23 -18.95 5.55
C ALA A 215 12.30 -20.16 4.62
N THR A 216 11.18 -20.87 4.42
CA THR A 216 11.09 -22.00 3.50
C THR A 216 11.16 -21.54 2.03
N ASP A 217 10.66 -20.35 1.70
CA ASP A 217 10.83 -19.77 0.36
C ASP A 217 12.28 -19.33 0.12
N LEU A 218 12.96 -18.85 1.17
CA LEU A 218 14.41 -18.59 1.16
C LEU A 218 15.22 -19.89 1.00
N GLU A 219 14.77 -21.01 1.58
CA GLU A 219 15.41 -22.32 1.43
C GLU A 219 15.26 -22.92 0.01
N THR A 220 14.17 -22.62 -0.71
CA THR A 220 14.03 -23.07 -2.11
C THR A 220 14.97 -22.37 -3.09
N VAL A 221 15.65 -21.29 -2.68
CA VAL A 221 16.77 -20.69 -3.43
C VAL A 221 18.13 -21.33 -3.03
N GLY A 222 18.19 -22.17 -1.98
CA GLY A 222 19.44 -22.50 -1.32
C GLY A 222 19.61 -23.95 -0.84
N THR A 223 19.53 -24.95 -1.73
CA THR A 223 20.31 -26.20 -1.52
C THR A 223 21.83 -25.97 -1.71
N LYS A 224 22.24 -24.72 -1.96
CA LYS A 224 23.62 -24.23 -1.89
C LYS A 224 23.60 -22.83 -1.29
N ILE A 225 24.19 -22.68 -0.11
CA ILE A 225 24.57 -21.37 0.43
C ILE A 225 25.56 -20.75 -0.57
N ASP A 226 25.31 -19.54 -1.06
CA ASP A 226 26.31 -18.80 -1.84
C ASP A 226 27.37 -18.27 -0.87
N PRO A 227 28.62 -18.79 -0.90
CA PRO A 227 29.67 -18.36 0.02
C PRO A 227 29.95 -16.86 -0.08
N ARG A 228 29.75 -16.26 -1.26
CA ARG A 228 29.96 -14.82 -1.45
C ARG A 228 29.05 -13.98 -0.58
N VAL A 229 27.75 -14.30 -0.56
CA VAL A 229 26.74 -13.57 0.23
C VAL A 229 27.07 -13.67 1.72
N VAL A 230 27.47 -14.85 2.18
CA VAL A 230 27.89 -15.07 3.57
C VAL A 230 29.11 -14.23 3.91
N CYS A 231 30.14 -14.25 3.07
CA CYS A 231 31.38 -13.52 3.29
C CYS A 231 31.20 -12.00 3.24
N GLU A 232 30.36 -11.49 2.34
CA GLU A 232 30.03 -10.06 2.26
C GLU A 232 29.20 -9.61 3.47
N SER A 233 28.27 -10.42 3.95
CA SER A 233 27.49 -10.11 5.15
C SER A 233 28.35 -10.04 6.42
N ALA A 234 29.44 -10.81 6.49
CA ALA A 234 30.36 -10.81 7.62
C ALA A 234 31.12 -9.49 7.77
N LEU A 235 31.26 -8.70 6.68
CA LEU A 235 31.87 -7.37 6.73
C LEU A 235 31.13 -6.42 7.69
N MET A 236 29.84 -6.65 7.95
CA MET A 236 29.06 -5.84 8.89
C MET A 236 29.53 -5.96 10.34
N TYR A 237 30.22 -7.06 10.69
CA TYR A 237 30.60 -7.37 12.07
C TYR A 237 32.12 -7.43 12.26
N MET A 238 32.89 -7.07 11.22
CA MET A 238 34.34 -7.05 11.24
C MET A 238 34.84 -5.65 10.91
N THR A 239 35.95 -5.25 11.52
CA THR A 239 36.58 -3.96 11.24
C THR A 239 37.83 -4.20 10.40
N PHE A 240 37.94 -3.49 9.28
CA PHE A 240 39.10 -3.51 8.38
C PHE A 240 39.77 -2.14 8.39
N GLU A 241 41.08 -2.10 8.13
CA GLU A 241 41.83 -0.84 8.09
C GLU A 241 41.51 -0.02 6.83
N ASN A 242 41.14 -0.69 5.74
CA ASN A 242 40.78 -0.11 4.44
C ASN A 242 39.89 -1.07 3.62
N GLY A 243 39.45 -0.62 2.44
CA GLY A 243 38.61 -1.41 1.53
C GLY A 243 39.33 -2.60 0.89
N ASP A 244 40.61 -2.47 0.58
CA ASP A 244 41.40 -3.56 -0.03
C ASP A 244 41.50 -4.77 0.91
N ASP A 245 41.60 -4.54 2.24
CA ASP A 245 41.61 -5.59 3.25
C ASP A 245 40.26 -6.30 3.38
N ALA A 246 39.15 -5.57 3.22
CA ALA A 246 37.80 -6.15 3.20
C ALA A 246 37.58 -7.01 1.96
N ASP A 247 38.01 -6.53 0.78
CA ASP A 247 37.94 -7.28 -0.48
C ASP A 247 38.80 -8.55 -0.43
N MET A 248 40.01 -8.43 0.14
CA MET A 248 40.90 -9.57 0.36
C MET A 248 40.25 -10.61 1.29
N PHE A 249 39.62 -10.17 2.40
CA PHE A 249 38.88 -11.05 3.29
C PHE A 249 37.73 -11.77 2.59
N VAL A 250 36.91 -11.09 1.78
CA VAL A 250 35.81 -11.73 1.05
C VAL A 250 36.35 -12.79 0.09
N SER A 251 37.42 -12.48 -0.65
CA SER A 251 38.06 -13.46 -1.54
C SER A 251 38.56 -14.69 -0.77
N GLU A 252 39.26 -14.49 0.34
CA GLU A 252 39.79 -15.58 1.16
C GLU A 252 38.70 -16.40 1.87
N CYS A 253 37.61 -15.75 2.25
CA CYS A 253 36.44 -16.39 2.84
C CYS A 253 35.71 -17.27 1.82
N ILE A 254 35.54 -16.80 0.57
CA ILE A 254 34.99 -17.60 -0.54
C ILE A 254 35.88 -18.82 -0.83
N ASP A 255 37.20 -18.65 -0.74
CA ASP A 255 38.18 -19.74 -0.90
C ASP A 255 38.22 -20.70 0.31
N GLY A 256 37.43 -20.45 1.35
CA GLY A 256 37.28 -21.33 2.51
C GLY A 256 38.37 -21.19 3.58
N LYS A 257 39.13 -20.08 3.60
CA LYS A 257 40.13 -19.83 4.66
C LYS A 257 39.52 -19.49 6.02
N TYR A 258 38.25 -19.09 6.04
CA TYR A 258 37.49 -18.66 7.22
C TYR A 258 36.23 -19.51 7.43
N PRO A 259 36.35 -20.82 7.70
CA PRO A 259 35.20 -21.70 7.88
C PRO A 259 34.30 -21.26 9.06
N GLU A 260 34.86 -20.61 10.07
CA GLU A 260 34.12 -20.09 11.23
C GLU A 260 33.08 -19.02 10.87
N VAL A 261 33.28 -18.30 9.75
CA VAL A 261 32.33 -17.28 9.27
C VAL A 261 31.08 -17.96 8.71
N ILE A 262 31.28 -19.01 7.93
CA ILE A 262 30.20 -19.82 7.36
C ILE A 262 29.48 -20.59 8.48
N ASP A 263 30.24 -21.20 9.40
CA ASP A 263 29.66 -21.93 10.53
C ASP A 263 28.84 -21.00 11.43
N LYS A 264 29.33 -19.79 11.71
CA LYS A 264 28.59 -18.79 12.47
C LYS A 264 27.31 -18.35 11.73
N TYR A 265 27.40 -18.11 10.42
CA TYR A 265 26.23 -17.77 9.60
C TYR A 265 25.19 -18.90 9.60
N ILE A 266 25.63 -20.15 9.46
CA ILE A 266 24.76 -21.32 9.55
C ILE A 266 24.17 -21.42 10.95
N LEU A 267 24.96 -21.25 12.02
CA LEU A 267 24.46 -21.36 13.39
C LEU A 267 23.49 -20.24 13.74
N GLU A 268 23.74 -18.99 13.37
CA GLU A 268 22.86 -17.87 13.68
C GLU A 268 21.54 -17.96 12.89
N ASN A 269 21.61 -18.35 11.61
CA ASN A 269 20.41 -18.51 10.79
C ASN A 269 19.66 -19.81 11.08
N VAL A 270 20.34 -20.95 11.24
CA VAL A 270 19.68 -22.24 11.54
C VAL A 270 19.22 -22.33 13.00
N SER A 271 19.97 -21.78 13.97
CA SER A 271 19.56 -21.83 15.38
C SER A 271 18.35 -20.93 15.67
N SER A 272 18.28 -19.75 15.04
CA SER A 272 17.08 -18.90 15.12
C SER A 272 15.85 -19.62 14.51
N HIS A 273 16.04 -20.39 13.42
CA HIS A 273 15.00 -21.24 12.84
C HIS A 273 14.59 -22.43 13.72
N LEU A 274 15.54 -23.13 14.35
CA LEU A 274 15.24 -24.26 15.24
C LEU A 274 14.53 -23.80 16.52
N PHE A 275 14.87 -22.62 17.03
CA PHE A 275 14.19 -22.05 18.19
C PHE A 275 12.72 -21.74 17.89
N GLN A 276 12.41 -21.14 16.73
CA GLN A 276 11.03 -20.90 16.30
C GLN A 276 10.25 -22.20 16.05
N LYS A 277 10.87 -23.21 15.42
CA LYS A 277 10.22 -24.50 15.16
C LYS A 277 9.88 -25.26 16.45
N SER A 278 10.73 -25.19 17.48
CA SER A 278 10.46 -25.82 18.77
C SER A 278 9.27 -25.18 19.50
N LYS A 279 9.12 -23.85 19.45
CA LYS A 279 7.97 -23.14 20.04
C LYS A 279 6.65 -23.50 19.33
N ASN A 280 6.66 -23.63 18.00
CA ASN A 280 5.47 -23.98 17.22
C ASN A 280 5.01 -25.45 17.40
N LEU A 281 5.91 -26.36 17.78
CA LEU A 281 5.54 -27.74 18.10
C LEU A 281 4.96 -27.88 19.52
N VAL A 282 5.35 -27.00 20.45
CA VAL A 282 4.80 -26.98 21.81
C VAL A 282 3.39 -26.37 21.85
N SER A 283 3.08 -25.38 21.00
CA SER A 283 1.74 -24.78 20.95
C SER A 283 0.66 -25.64 20.26
N LYS A 284 1.05 -26.58 19.39
CA LYS A 284 0.11 -27.50 18.71
C LYS A 284 -0.17 -28.80 19.48
N GLY A 285 0.47 -28.99 20.64
CA GLY A 285 0.36 -30.19 21.48
C GLY A 285 -0.32 -29.97 22.84
N ALA A 286 -0.91 -28.80 23.07
CA ALA A 286 -1.61 -28.42 24.30
C ALA A 286 -3.09 -28.09 24.00
#